data_AF-A0A3M1IPL5-F1
#
_entry.id   AF-A0A3M1IPL5-F1
#
_cell.length_a   1.000
_cell.length_b   1.000
_cell.length_c   1.000
_cell.angle_alpha   90.00
_cell.angle_beta   90.00
_cell.angle_gamma   90.00
#
_symmetry.space_group_name_H-M   'P 1'
#
loop_
_entity.id
_entity.type
_entity.pdbx_description
1 polymer ?
#
loop_
_entity_poly.entity_id
_entity_poly.type
_entity_poly.pdbx_seq_one_letter_code
_entity_poly.pdbx_strand_id
1 'polypeptide(L)'
;ARLTADNGVAANEFTLNLYTLTPIEERIAIAEFLPNPTSNVDAPAFNPLRRDPPVEEPWINDEYIELVNLSDQAIDLLGWSIEDGVQVRHQFYFSQTLGAKDAFIVYGGPLNGFPPNLDVPAEPASESSSGLALNNSGDTIVLRNASGGVIDRVVYSGADVSPDGSLSRFPSIDDAFRPQVDVSALPVTPGRQPDGRRWNEPPITLPTNLGPLTATRTPTGVVTLTWQADPNVTYSIEAADRLDGPFQVIGQVTGEGTFTDETAVGRPVRFYRLRAY
;
A
#
# COMPACT_ATOMS: atom_id res chain seq x y z
N ALA A 1 -4.54 30.99 -8.29
CA ALA A 1 -5.26 32.21 -8.73
C ALA A 1 -6.69 32.18 -8.18
N ARG A 2 -7.20 33.30 -7.66
CA ARG A 2 -8.58 33.44 -7.17
C ARG A 2 -9.40 34.10 -8.28
N LEU A 3 -10.45 33.43 -8.75
CA LEU A 3 -11.40 33.96 -9.71
C LEU A 3 -12.69 34.26 -8.97
N THR A 4 -13.14 35.51 -9.01
CA THR A 4 -14.40 35.95 -8.41
C THR A 4 -15.33 36.37 -9.53
N ALA A 5 -16.51 35.74 -9.59
CA ALA A 5 -17.61 36.15 -10.46
C ALA A 5 -18.74 36.69 -9.58
N ASP A 6 -19.09 37.96 -9.77
CA ASP A 6 -20.13 38.66 -9.01
C ASP A 6 -21.11 39.32 -9.99
N ASN A 7 -22.41 39.03 -9.85
CA ASN A 7 -23.48 39.66 -10.64
C ASN A 7 -24.40 40.56 -9.81
N GLY A 8 -24.00 40.91 -8.58
CA GLY A 8 -24.78 41.72 -7.64
C GLY A 8 -25.91 40.95 -6.92
N VAL A 9 -26.08 39.65 -7.18
CA VAL A 9 -27.10 38.79 -6.55
C VAL A 9 -26.47 37.53 -5.93
N ALA A 10 -25.39 37.01 -6.52
CA ALA A 10 -24.55 35.96 -5.96
C ALA A 10 -23.09 36.18 -6.35
N ALA A 11 -22.17 35.90 -5.42
CA ALA A 11 -20.74 35.83 -5.68
C ALA A 11 -20.32 34.35 -5.67
N ASN A 12 -19.65 33.90 -6.73
CA ASN A 12 -18.98 32.61 -6.78
C ASN A 12 -17.48 32.83 -6.74
N GLU A 13 -16.82 32.19 -5.78
CA GLU A 13 -15.36 32.17 -5.68
C GLU A 13 -14.83 30.80 -6.09
N PHE A 14 -13.82 30.81 -6.96
CA PHE A 14 -13.08 29.62 -7.35
C PHE A 14 -11.60 29.84 -7.09
N THR A 15 -10.99 28.92 -6.34
CA THR A 15 -9.55 28.90 -6.09
C THR A 15 -8.90 27.85 -6.97
N LEU A 16 -8.00 28.27 -7.85
CA LEU A 16 -7.16 27.39 -8.65
C LEU A 16 -5.75 27.32 -8.05
N ASN A 17 -5.36 26.16 -7.54
CA ASN A 17 -4.00 25.88 -7.12
C ASN A 17 -3.30 25.13 -8.25
N LEU A 18 -2.35 25.80 -8.91
CA LEU A 18 -1.47 25.19 -9.90
C LEU A 18 -0.08 25.08 -9.29
N TYR A 19 0.50 23.90 -9.35
CA TYR A 19 1.91 23.68 -9.04
C TYR A 19 2.44 22.69 -10.08
N THR A 20 3.73 22.79 -10.39
CA THR A 20 4.43 21.89 -11.30
C THR A 20 5.51 21.19 -10.50
N LEU A 21 5.48 19.87 -10.51
CA LEU A 21 6.52 19.06 -9.89
C LEU A 21 7.80 19.17 -10.72
N THR A 22 8.95 19.13 -10.04
CA THR A 22 10.23 18.91 -10.70
C THR A 22 10.32 17.48 -11.22
N PRO A 23 11.20 17.17 -12.19
CA PRO A 23 11.36 15.80 -12.70
C PRO A 23 11.71 14.75 -11.63
N ILE A 24 12.32 15.17 -10.51
CA ILE A 24 12.62 14.28 -9.38
C ILE A 24 11.35 14.08 -8.54
N GLU A 25 10.62 15.15 -8.23
CA GLU A 25 9.37 15.10 -7.47
C GLU A 25 8.29 14.26 -8.15
N GLU A 26 8.22 14.27 -9.49
CA GLU A 26 7.34 13.37 -10.27
C GLU A 26 7.66 11.88 -10.09
N ARG A 27 8.81 11.55 -9.50
CA ARG A 27 9.28 10.19 -9.23
C ARG A 27 9.20 9.84 -7.74
N ILE A 28 8.65 10.73 -6.91
CA ILE A 28 8.39 10.48 -5.49
C ILE A 28 6.91 10.09 -5.32
N ALA A 29 6.64 9.03 -4.55
CA ALA A 29 5.28 8.57 -4.32
C ALA A 29 5.13 7.90 -2.95
N ILE A 30 3.88 7.74 -2.52
CA ILE A 30 3.54 6.83 -1.42
C ILE A 30 3.40 5.43 -2.02
N ALA A 31 4.22 4.47 -1.58
CA ALA A 31 4.26 3.13 -2.15
C ALA A 31 3.46 2.09 -1.35
N GLU A 32 3.54 2.18 -0.02
CA GLU A 32 2.92 1.25 0.93
C GLU A 32 2.44 2.03 2.15
N PHE A 33 1.33 1.62 2.76
CA PHE A 33 0.93 2.11 4.07
C PHE A 33 0.17 1.04 4.86
N LEU A 34 0.25 1.11 6.18
CA LEU A 34 -0.45 0.21 7.09
C LEU A 34 -1.30 1.02 8.07
N PRO A 35 -2.64 1.08 7.86
CA PRO A 35 -3.54 1.78 8.77
C PRO A 35 -4.02 0.91 9.94
N ASN A 36 -3.93 -0.42 9.82
CA ASN A 36 -4.46 -1.35 10.82
C ASN A 36 -3.43 -2.36 11.34
N PRO A 37 -2.37 -1.93 12.05
CA PRO A 37 -1.41 -2.86 12.63
C PRO A 37 -2.08 -3.82 13.62
N THR A 38 -1.79 -5.11 13.49
CA THR A 38 -2.35 -6.15 14.35
C THR A 38 -1.69 -6.18 15.72
N SER A 39 -2.48 -6.43 16.77
CA SER A 39 -1.99 -6.73 18.13
C SER A 39 -1.84 -8.23 18.39
N ASN A 40 -2.22 -9.08 17.44
CA ASN A 40 -2.05 -10.52 17.56
C ASN A 40 -0.58 -10.89 17.31
N VAL A 41 0.13 -11.28 18.37
CA VAL A 41 1.56 -11.63 18.33
C VAL A 41 1.88 -12.84 17.43
N ASP A 42 0.88 -13.67 17.13
CA ASP A 42 1.03 -14.84 16.26
C ASP A 42 0.71 -14.52 14.78
N ALA A 43 0.22 -13.31 14.47
CA ALA A 43 -0.11 -12.93 13.12
C ALA A 43 1.16 -12.64 12.29
N PRO A 44 1.24 -13.08 11.02
CA PRO A 44 2.39 -12.80 10.16
C PRO A 44 2.73 -11.30 9.99
N ALA A 45 1.72 -10.43 10.09
CA ALA A 45 1.85 -8.98 9.98
C ALA A 45 2.23 -8.29 11.30
N PHE A 46 2.42 -9.03 12.40
CA PHE A 46 2.80 -8.46 13.69
C PHE A 46 4.22 -7.87 13.66
N ASN A 47 4.42 -6.76 14.38
CA ASN A 47 5.69 -6.02 14.43
C ASN A 47 6.26 -5.69 13.03
N PRO A 48 5.48 -5.00 12.17
CA PRO A 48 5.85 -4.77 10.77
C PRO A 48 7.14 -3.96 10.63
N LEU A 49 7.45 -3.13 11.63
CA LEU A 49 8.64 -2.27 11.69
C LEU A 49 9.84 -2.94 12.40
N ARG A 50 9.74 -4.24 12.72
CA ARG A 50 10.81 -5.10 13.28
C ARG A 50 11.45 -4.55 14.56
N ARG A 51 10.69 -3.84 15.38
CA ARG A 51 11.19 -3.24 16.61
C ARG A 51 11.62 -4.30 17.63
N ASP A 52 12.64 -3.95 18.40
CA ASP A 52 13.15 -4.77 19.51
C ASP A 52 13.30 -3.89 20.77
N PRO A 53 12.43 -4.06 21.78
CA PRO A 53 11.26 -4.95 21.80
C PRO A 53 10.12 -4.44 20.89
N PRO A 54 9.15 -5.30 20.53
CA PRO A 54 7.88 -4.87 19.95
C PRO A 54 7.18 -3.85 20.85
N VAL A 55 6.37 -2.97 20.25
CA VAL A 55 5.63 -1.91 20.96
C VAL A 55 4.34 -2.43 21.59
N GLU A 56 3.90 -1.82 22.70
CA GLU A 56 2.68 -2.24 23.43
C GLU A 56 1.39 -1.81 22.73
N GLU A 57 1.40 -0.69 22.01
CA GLU A 57 0.23 -0.13 21.29
C GLU A 57 0.48 -0.13 19.78
N PRO A 58 0.58 -1.31 19.12
CA PRO A 58 0.90 -1.39 17.70
C PRO A 58 -0.11 -0.65 16.82
N TRP A 59 -1.40 -0.62 17.20
CA TRP A 59 -2.46 0.07 16.45
C TRP A 59 -2.28 1.59 16.32
N ILE A 60 -1.36 2.19 17.08
CA ILE A 60 -0.91 3.58 16.89
C ILE A 60 0.55 3.58 16.44
N ASN A 61 1.39 2.81 17.15
CA ASN A 61 2.83 2.98 17.04
C ASN A 61 3.44 2.31 15.80
N ASP A 62 2.81 1.26 15.29
CA ASP A 62 3.24 0.49 14.11
C ASP A 62 2.50 0.90 12.82
N GLU A 63 1.61 1.89 12.87
CA GLU A 63 1.10 2.52 11.64
C GLU A 63 2.29 3.12 10.88
N TYR A 64 2.28 3.01 9.55
CA TYR A 64 3.33 3.63 8.75
C TYR A 64 2.85 4.02 7.35
N ILE A 65 3.61 4.95 6.77
CA ILE A 65 3.56 5.38 5.38
C ILE A 65 4.97 5.24 4.81
N GLU A 66 5.10 4.56 3.67
CA GLU A 66 6.33 4.46 2.91
C GLU A 66 6.35 5.49 1.79
N LEU A 67 7.36 6.36 1.81
CA LEU A 67 7.72 7.22 0.70
C LEU A 67 8.81 6.52 -0.13
N VAL A 68 8.66 6.49 -1.45
CA VAL A 68 9.68 5.93 -2.36
C VAL A 68 10.18 7.00 -3.32
N ASN A 69 11.47 6.93 -3.66
CA ASN A 69 12.07 7.71 -4.73
C ASN A 69 12.51 6.81 -5.88
N LEU A 70 11.78 6.89 -6.98
CA LEU A 70 12.03 6.10 -8.18
C LEU A 70 12.95 6.80 -9.18
N SER A 71 13.53 7.95 -8.83
CA SER A 71 14.52 8.64 -9.65
C SER A 71 15.94 8.11 -9.37
N ASP A 72 16.89 8.56 -10.18
CA ASP A 72 18.32 8.25 -10.01
C ASP A 72 19.06 9.30 -9.15
N GLN A 73 18.33 10.20 -8.48
CA GLN A 73 18.88 11.27 -7.67
C GLN A 73 18.23 11.30 -6.29
N ALA A 74 19.03 11.53 -5.25
CA ALA A 74 18.50 11.73 -3.91
C ALA A 74 17.79 13.10 -3.79
N ILE A 75 16.80 13.19 -2.91
CA ILE A 75 16.08 14.42 -2.60
C ILE A 75 16.12 14.70 -1.10
N ASP A 76 16.26 15.98 -0.73
CA ASP A 76 16.11 16.42 0.65
C ASP A 76 14.63 16.68 0.94
N LEU A 77 14.13 16.07 2.00
CA LEU A 77 12.75 16.20 2.48
C LEU A 77 12.57 17.41 3.41
N LEU A 78 13.60 18.22 3.68
CA LEU A 78 13.47 19.42 4.52
C LEU A 78 12.26 20.27 4.12
N GLY A 79 11.35 20.48 5.07
CA GLY A 79 10.12 21.26 4.91
C GLY A 79 8.94 20.50 4.29
N TRP A 80 9.12 19.26 3.85
CA TRP A 80 8.03 18.42 3.36
C TRP A 80 7.09 18.03 4.51
N SER A 81 5.85 17.67 4.18
CA SER A 81 4.84 17.25 5.15
C SER A 81 4.01 16.07 4.69
N ILE A 82 3.50 15.32 5.67
CA ILE A 82 2.43 14.34 5.51
C ILE A 82 1.22 14.85 6.29
N GLU A 83 0.07 14.90 5.63
CA GLU A 83 -1.18 15.42 6.16
C GLU A 83 -2.31 14.43 5.93
N ASP A 84 -3.33 14.48 6.77
CA ASP A 84 -4.59 13.78 6.55
C ASP A 84 -5.73 14.76 6.20
N GLY A 85 -6.97 14.29 6.24
CA GLY A 85 -8.15 15.13 6.01
C GLY A 85 -8.39 16.23 7.06
N VAL A 86 -7.63 16.26 8.16
CA VAL A 86 -7.87 17.10 9.34
C VAL A 86 -6.67 17.99 9.68
N GLN A 87 -5.44 17.46 9.64
CA GLN A 87 -4.24 18.16 10.08
C GLN A 87 -2.94 17.59 9.47
N VAL A 88 -1.84 18.32 9.67
CA VAL A 88 -0.49 17.78 9.45
C VAL A 88 -0.22 16.68 10.48
N ARG A 89 0.30 15.54 10.03
CA ARG A 89 0.68 14.39 10.88
C ARG A 89 2.19 14.31 11.10
N HIS A 90 2.96 14.73 10.11
CA HIS A 90 4.41 14.85 10.22
C HIS A 90 4.94 15.99 9.36
N GLN A 91 5.95 16.70 9.88
CA GLN A 91 6.73 17.67 9.13
C GLN A 91 8.23 17.39 9.29
N PHE A 92 8.95 17.42 8.18
CA PHE A 92 10.40 17.28 8.17
C PHE A 92 11.07 18.61 8.54
N TYR A 93 11.36 18.81 9.83
CA TYR A 93 11.98 20.06 10.33
C TYR A 93 13.49 20.17 10.07
N PHE A 94 14.14 19.06 9.77
CA PHE A 94 15.57 18.97 9.51
C PHE A 94 15.82 18.28 8.17
N SER A 95 17.02 18.46 7.62
CA SER A 95 17.43 17.81 6.38
C SER A 95 17.39 16.30 6.57
N GLN A 96 16.61 15.64 5.71
CA GLN A 96 16.45 14.19 5.68
C GLN A 96 16.49 13.75 4.23
N THR A 97 17.40 12.83 3.93
CA THR A 97 17.61 12.39 2.55
C THR A 97 16.77 11.17 2.23
N LEU A 98 15.91 11.30 1.23
CA LEU A 98 15.33 10.16 0.54
C LEU A 98 16.23 9.79 -0.64
N GLY A 99 16.96 8.69 -0.50
CA GLY A 99 17.97 8.21 -1.45
C GLY A 99 17.41 7.91 -2.84
N ALA A 100 18.28 7.86 -3.85
CA ALA A 100 17.89 7.42 -5.19
C ALA A 100 17.54 5.93 -5.17
N LYS A 101 16.41 5.56 -5.77
CA LYS A 101 15.90 4.17 -5.77
C LYS A 101 15.81 3.58 -4.36
N ASP A 102 15.31 4.38 -3.44
CA ASP A 102 15.25 4.05 -2.03
C ASP A 102 13.90 4.46 -1.43
N ALA A 103 13.68 4.09 -0.17
CA ALA A 103 12.49 4.41 0.59
C ALA A 103 12.79 5.18 1.88
N PHE A 104 11.77 5.81 2.43
CA PHE A 104 11.77 6.48 3.73
C PHE A 104 10.46 6.16 4.43
N ILE A 105 10.53 5.72 5.69
CA ILE A 105 9.34 5.36 6.47
C ILE A 105 8.97 6.48 7.44
N VAL A 106 7.72 6.92 7.42
CA VAL A 106 7.15 7.71 8.51
C VAL A 106 6.18 6.81 9.28
N TYR A 107 6.31 6.76 10.61
CA TYR A 107 5.55 5.82 11.44
C TYR A 107 4.85 6.48 12.64
N GLY A 108 3.82 5.88 13.21
CA GLY A 108 3.00 6.53 14.26
C GLY A 108 3.61 6.60 15.67
N GLY A 109 4.57 5.72 15.99
CA GLY A 109 5.21 5.62 17.31
C GLY A 109 5.79 6.92 17.88
N PRO A 110 5.90 7.06 19.21
CA PRO A 110 6.31 8.31 19.82
C PRO A 110 7.75 8.69 19.45
N LEU A 111 8.03 9.99 19.46
CA LEU A 111 9.36 10.56 19.15
C LEU A 111 10.51 9.91 19.95
N ASN A 112 10.25 9.49 21.19
CA ASN A 112 11.23 8.86 22.09
C ASN A 112 10.99 7.36 22.30
N GLY A 113 10.40 6.67 21.32
CA GLY A 113 10.15 5.22 21.36
C GLY A 113 11.31 4.38 20.81
N PHE A 114 11.11 3.06 20.77
CA PHE A 114 12.02 2.15 20.07
C PHE A 114 11.94 2.40 18.55
N PRO A 115 13.05 2.73 17.88
CA PRO A 115 13.03 2.99 16.45
C PRO A 115 12.78 1.68 15.66
N PRO A 116 12.22 1.76 14.44
CA PRO A 116 12.18 0.64 13.50
C PRO A 116 13.57 0.03 13.28
N ASN A 117 13.62 -1.29 13.09
CA ASN A 117 14.83 -2.00 12.67
C ASN A 117 14.73 -2.34 11.18
N LEU A 118 14.88 -1.31 10.36
CA LEU A 118 14.85 -1.37 8.90
C LEU A 118 16.20 -0.93 8.34
N ASP A 119 16.52 -1.32 7.12
CA ASP A 119 17.71 -0.86 6.39
C ASP A 119 17.43 0.36 5.51
N VAL A 120 16.32 1.05 5.76
CA VAL A 120 15.97 2.35 5.17
C VAL A 120 15.77 3.37 6.31
N PRO A 121 15.95 4.68 6.06
CA PRO A 121 15.67 5.71 7.04
C PRO A 121 14.20 5.70 7.49
N ALA A 122 13.96 6.05 8.75
CA ALA A 122 12.62 6.15 9.31
C ALA A 122 12.53 7.25 10.39
N GLU A 123 11.39 7.92 10.46
CA GLU A 123 11.09 8.95 11.49
C GLU A 123 9.68 8.78 12.06
N PRO A 124 9.48 9.04 13.36
CA PRO A 124 8.16 9.08 13.97
C PRO A 124 7.38 10.31 13.51
N ALA A 125 6.08 10.14 13.27
CA ALA A 125 5.13 11.22 13.13
C ALA A 125 5.16 12.09 14.39
N SER A 126 5.29 13.40 14.18
CA SER A 126 5.77 14.34 15.21
C SER A 126 4.72 15.35 15.67
N GLU A 127 3.61 15.48 14.95
CA GLU A 127 2.67 16.58 15.18
C GLU A 127 1.61 16.28 16.24
N SER A 128 1.46 15.01 16.67
CA SER A 128 0.55 14.64 17.75
C SER A 128 0.97 13.36 18.46
N SER A 129 0.48 13.14 19.69
CA SER A 129 0.66 11.88 20.42
C SER A 129 -0.09 10.71 19.80
N SER A 130 -0.99 10.95 18.85
CA SER A 130 -1.69 9.92 18.10
C SER A 130 -0.91 9.45 16.86
N GLY A 131 0.31 9.96 16.64
CA GLY A 131 1.11 9.58 15.49
C GLY A 131 0.45 9.97 14.16
N LEU A 132 0.41 9.02 13.23
CA LEU A 132 -0.25 9.15 11.94
C LEU A 132 -1.78 9.13 12.08
N ALA A 133 -2.31 8.29 12.96
CA ALA A 133 -3.73 8.08 13.22
C ALA A 133 -4.53 7.79 11.93
N LEU A 134 -4.06 6.80 11.18
CA LEU A 134 -4.68 6.38 9.92
C LEU A 134 -6.00 5.66 10.21
N ASN A 135 -7.11 6.16 9.68
CA ASN A 135 -8.42 5.61 10.04
C ASN A 135 -8.74 4.30 9.31
N ASN A 136 -9.12 3.26 10.06
CA ASN A 136 -9.57 1.98 9.52
C ASN A 136 -10.89 2.05 8.73
N SER A 137 -11.70 3.10 8.94
CA SER A 137 -12.93 3.32 8.16
C SER A 137 -12.68 4.05 6.84
N GLY A 138 -11.44 4.41 6.54
CA GLY A 138 -11.05 5.22 5.39
C GLY A 138 -10.47 6.57 5.80
N ASP A 139 -9.50 7.02 5.02
CA ASP A 139 -8.79 8.28 5.27
C ASP A 139 -8.22 8.86 3.97
N THR A 140 -7.62 10.04 4.08
CA THR A 140 -6.79 10.65 3.05
C THR A 140 -5.38 10.81 3.57
N ILE A 141 -4.38 10.51 2.74
CA ILE A 141 -2.97 10.80 3.01
C ILE A 141 -2.50 11.75 1.91
N VAL A 142 -1.92 12.88 2.29
CA VAL A 142 -1.37 13.88 1.36
C VAL A 142 0.11 14.08 1.66
N LEU A 143 0.96 13.83 0.67
CA LEU A 143 2.37 14.18 0.71
C LEU A 143 2.57 15.55 0.04
N ARG A 144 3.20 16.49 0.75
CA ARG A 144 3.54 17.81 0.19
C ARG A 144 5.03 18.08 0.26
N ASN A 145 5.51 18.81 -0.75
CA ASN A 145 6.86 19.37 -0.71
C ASN A 145 6.93 20.63 0.16
N ALA A 146 8.15 21.15 0.33
CA ALA A 146 8.42 22.35 1.13
C ALA A 146 7.71 23.63 0.65
N SER A 147 7.22 23.67 -0.61
CA SER A 147 6.45 24.79 -1.15
C SER A 147 4.94 24.61 -1.00
N GLY A 148 4.49 23.51 -0.36
CA GLY A 148 3.07 23.15 -0.20
C GLY A 148 2.43 22.50 -1.42
N GLY A 149 3.19 22.20 -2.47
CA GLY A 149 2.73 21.45 -3.64
C GLY A 149 2.46 20.00 -3.29
N VAL A 150 1.38 19.42 -3.80
CA VAL A 150 1.02 18.01 -3.53
C VAL A 150 1.84 17.10 -4.41
N ILE A 151 2.70 16.29 -3.81
CA ILE A 151 3.51 15.29 -4.52
C ILE A 151 2.65 14.08 -4.86
N ASP A 152 1.98 13.52 -3.85
CA ASP A 152 1.10 12.38 -3.99
C ASP A 152 -0.08 12.50 -3.02
N ARG A 153 -1.19 11.83 -3.35
CA ARG A 153 -2.38 11.75 -2.52
C ARG A 153 -3.04 10.39 -2.63
N VAL A 154 -3.26 9.77 -1.49
CA VAL A 154 -4.01 8.53 -1.34
C VAL A 154 -5.35 8.84 -0.69
N VAL A 155 -6.42 8.26 -1.22
CA VAL A 155 -7.75 8.26 -0.59
C VAL A 155 -8.20 6.82 -0.55
N TYR A 156 -8.50 6.31 0.64
CA TYR A 156 -8.93 4.92 0.84
C TYR A 156 -10.17 4.86 1.73
N SER A 157 -10.89 3.76 1.63
CA SER A 157 -12.08 3.46 2.44
C SER A 157 -11.81 2.26 3.35
N GLY A 158 -12.68 2.03 4.33
CA GLY A 158 -12.58 0.83 5.16
C GLY A 158 -12.77 -0.49 4.39
N ALA A 159 -13.28 -0.45 3.16
CA ALA A 159 -13.35 -1.63 2.29
C ALA A 159 -11.99 -1.98 1.65
N ASP A 160 -11.06 -1.02 1.60
CA ASP A 160 -9.71 -1.22 1.09
C ASP A 160 -8.77 -1.75 2.19
N VAL A 161 -9.04 -1.42 3.46
CA VAL A 161 -8.19 -1.81 4.60
C VAL A 161 -8.16 -3.32 4.77
N SER A 162 -6.94 -3.88 4.79
CA SER A 162 -6.70 -5.29 5.04
C SER A 162 -6.60 -5.58 6.56
N PRO A 163 -7.22 -6.65 7.07
CA PRO A 163 -6.96 -7.13 8.43
C PRO A 163 -5.62 -7.86 8.55
N ASP A 164 -5.03 -8.29 7.44
CA ASP A 164 -3.91 -9.23 7.40
C ASP A 164 -2.59 -8.59 6.92
N GLY A 165 -2.56 -7.27 6.71
CA GLY A 165 -1.36 -6.60 6.22
C GLY A 165 -1.57 -5.17 5.78
N SER A 166 -0.54 -4.62 5.14
CA SER A 166 -0.52 -3.28 4.57
C SER A 166 -1.27 -3.20 3.24
N LEU A 167 -1.28 -2.01 2.67
CA LEU A 167 -1.75 -1.71 1.33
C LEU A 167 -0.57 -1.22 0.49
N SER A 168 -0.37 -1.82 -0.68
CA SER A 168 0.72 -1.48 -1.60
C SER A 168 0.21 -1.09 -2.98
N ARG A 169 0.86 -0.13 -3.62
CA ARG A 169 0.59 0.17 -5.04
C ARG A 169 1.04 -0.99 -5.91
N PHE A 170 0.12 -1.50 -6.72
CA PHE A 170 0.36 -2.70 -7.49
C PHE A 170 -0.44 -2.76 -8.79
N PRO A 171 0.16 -3.16 -9.93
CA PRO A 171 1.51 -3.71 -10.09
C PRO A 171 2.65 -2.71 -10.17
N SER A 172 2.36 -1.43 -10.36
CA SER A 172 3.36 -0.37 -10.39
C SER A 172 2.98 0.76 -9.43
N ILE A 173 3.87 1.73 -9.26
CA ILE A 173 3.63 2.91 -8.43
C ILE A 173 2.49 3.80 -8.95
N ASP A 174 2.13 3.67 -10.22
CA ASP A 174 1.07 4.48 -10.82
C ASP A 174 -0.31 3.82 -10.67
N ASP A 175 -0.34 2.59 -10.16
CA ASP A 175 -1.55 1.81 -9.99
C ASP A 175 -2.21 2.04 -8.61
N ALA A 176 -3.41 1.50 -8.48
CA ALA A 176 -4.18 1.53 -7.24
C ALA A 176 -3.53 0.69 -6.14
N PHE A 177 -3.86 1.02 -4.90
CA PHE A 177 -3.50 0.21 -3.74
C PHE A 177 -4.27 -1.11 -3.73
N ARG A 178 -3.59 -2.15 -3.25
CA ARG A 178 -4.11 -3.51 -3.04
C ARG A 178 -3.67 -4.00 -1.67
N PRO A 179 -4.46 -4.83 -0.97
CA PRO A 179 -3.96 -5.57 0.17
C PRO A 179 -2.65 -6.25 -0.20
N GLN A 180 -1.61 -6.02 0.59
CA GLN A 180 -0.28 -6.52 0.32
C GLN A 180 -0.26 -8.06 0.28
N VAL A 181 -1.09 -8.68 1.13
CA VAL A 181 -1.37 -10.13 1.12
C VAL A 181 -2.03 -10.63 -0.16
N ASP A 182 -2.56 -9.78 -1.04
CA ASP A 182 -3.12 -10.19 -2.34
C ASP A 182 -2.07 -10.19 -3.46
N VAL A 183 -0.92 -9.55 -3.23
CA VAL A 183 0.12 -9.29 -4.25
C VAL A 183 1.50 -9.83 -3.85
N SER A 184 1.62 -10.41 -2.66
CA SER A 184 2.84 -11.00 -2.13
C SER A 184 2.51 -12.00 -1.02
N ALA A 185 3.41 -12.96 -0.78
CA ALA A 185 3.35 -13.81 0.40
C ALA A 185 3.80 -13.07 1.68
N LEU A 186 4.43 -11.90 1.53
CA LEU A 186 4.81 -11.03 2.64
C LEU A 186 3.64 -10.10 2.96
N PRO A 187 3.08 -10.10 4.18
CA PRO A 187 1.92 -9.27 4.53
C PRO A 187 2.26 -7.77 4.65
N VAL A 188 3.54 -7.44 4.79
CA VAL A 188 4.10 -6.09 4.88
C VAL A 188 5.51 -6.06 4.29
N THR A 189 5.91 -4.96 3.69
CA THR A 189 7.22 -4.79 3.05
C THR A 189 7.88 -3.42 3.28
N PRO A 190 7.85 -2.84 4.50
CA PRO A 190 8.42 -1.51 4.70
C PRO A 190 9.91 -1.47 4.35
N GLY A 191 10.27 -0.52 3.50
CA GLY A 191 11.58 -0.32 2.88
C GLY A 191 11.84 -1.18 1.65
N ARG A 192 10.83 -1.84 1.08
CA ARG A 192 10.99 -2.83 0.00
C ARG A 192 9.87 -2.71 -1.03
N GLN A 193 10.15 -3.24 -2.22
CA GLN A 193 9.10 -3.50 -3.19
C GLN A 193 8.14 -4.58 -2.66
N PRO A 194 6.95 -4.76 -3.26
CA PRO A 194 5.92 -5.68 -2.75
C PRO A 194 6.39 -7.13 -2.54
N ASP A 195 7.37 -7.63 -3.29
CA ASP A 195 7.90 -8.99 -3.13
C ASP A 195 9.08 -9.09 -2.15
N GLY A 196 9.46 -7.98 -1.50
CA GLY A 196 10.52 -7.92 -0.50
C GLY A 196 11.91 -7.60 -1.04
N ARG A 197 12.08 -7.35 -2.35
CA ARG A 197 13.35 -6.89 -2.94
C ARG A 197 13.58 -5.39 -2.68
N ARG A 198 14.82 -4.93 -2.76
CA ARG A 198 15.16 -3.51 -2.55
C ARG A 198 14.65 -2.64 -3.69
N TRP A 199 14.39 -1.38 -3.42
CA TRP A 199 13.96 -0.41 -4.43
C TRP A 199 15.02 -0.10 -5.50
N ASN A 200 16.30 -0.38 -5.21
CA ASN A 200 17.39 -0.27 -6.18
C ASN A 200 17.57 -1.51 -7.06
N GLU A 201 16.79 -2.56 -6.83
CA GLU A 201 16.69 -3.71 -7.72
C GLU A 201 15.64 -3.44 -8.82
N PRO A 202 15.71 -4.15 -9.96
CA PRO A 202 14.70 -4.01 -11.01
C PRO A 202 13.27 -4.16 -10.48
N PRO A 203 12.30 -3.35 -10.97
CA PRO A 203 10.90 -3.45 -10.57
C PRO A 203 10.34 -4.86 -10.74
N ILE A 204 9.31 -5.20 -9.98
CA ILE A 204 8.56 -6.44 -10.18
C ILE A 204 8.10 -6.55 -11.64
N THR A 205 8.44 -7.66 -12.28
CA THR A 205 8.01 -7.97 -13.64
C THR A 205 6.87 -8.94 -13.55
N LEU A 206 5.64 -8.46 -13.77
CA LEU A 206 4.50 -9.36 -13.89
C LEU A 206 4.70 -10.28 -15.10
N PRO A 207 4.23 -11.53 -15.04
CA PRO A 207 4.17 -12.37 -16.22
C PRO A 207 3.20 -11.75 -17.22
N THR A 208 3.69 -11.48 -18.42
CA THR A 208 2.89 -10.89 -19.50
C THR A 208 1.92 -11.87 -20.15
N ASN A 209 1.98 -13.16 -19.84
CA ASN A 209 1.04 -14.17 -20.34
C ASN A 209 0.72 -15.20 -19.26
N LEU A 210 -0.47 -15.08 -18.67
CA LEU A 210 -1.12 -16.21 -18.04
C LEU A 210 -1.62 -17.14 -19.16
N GLY A 211 -1.10 -18.36 -19.21
CA GLY A 211 -1.66 -19.40 -20.09
C GLY A 211 -3.16 -19.64 -19.80
N PRO A 212 -3.86 -20.41 -20.64
CA PRO A 212 -5.29 -20.67 -20.44
C PRO A 212 -5.53 -21.27 -19.04
N LEU A 213 -6.42 -20.63 -18.27
CA LEU A 213 -6.93 -21.17 -17.01
C LEU A 213 -7.97 -22.25 -17.32
N THR A 214 -7.71 -23.48 -16.90
CA THR A 214 -8.63 -24.61 -17.00
C THR A 214 -9.15 -25.01 -15.63
N ALA A 215 -10.37 -25.54 -15.59
CA ALA A 215 -10.98 -26.04 -14.36
C ALA A 215 -11.55 -27.45 -14.58
N THR A 216 -11.32 -28.34 -13.63
CA THR A 216 -12.01 -29.63 -13.53
C THR A 216 -12.82 -29.66 -12.25
N ARG A 217 -13.95 -30.39 -12.25
CA ARG A 217 -14.82 -30.51 -11.09
C ARG A 217 -15.11 -31.98 -10.80
N THR A 218 -14.93 -32.40 -9.56
CA THR A 218 -15.25 -33.76 -9.13
C THR A 218 -16.77 -33.93 -8.97
N PRO A 219 -17.30 -35.17 -8.92
CA PRO A 219 -18.70 -35.42 -8.61
C PRO A 219 -19.14 -34.90 -7.22
N THR A 220 -18.20 -34.81 -6.27
CA THR A 220 -18.43 -34.23 -4.94
C THR A 220 -18.46 -32.71 -4.95
N GLY A 221 -18.08 -32.08 -6.07
CA GLY A 221 -18.18 -30.63 -6.27
C GLY A 221 -16.91 -29.84 -6.02
N VAL A 222 -15.80 -30.51 -5.67
CA VAL A 222 -14.47 -29.90 -5.53
C VAL A 222 -13.98 -29.45 -6.90
N VAL A 223 -13.38 -28.26 -6.98
CA VAL A 223 -12.84 -27.71 -8.24
C VAL A 223 -11.32 -27.67 -8.18
N THR A 224 -10.65 -28.15 -9.23
CA THR A 224 -9.21 -27.99 -9.41
C THR A 224 -8.95 -27.09 -10.61
N LEU A 225 -8.30 -25.96 -10.35
CA LEU A 225 -7.83 -25.00 -11.33
C LEU A 225 -6.42 -25.37 -11.79
N THR A 226 -6.13 -25.19 -13.08
CA THR A 226 -4.81 -25.47 -13.67
C THR A 226 -4.43 -24.41 -14.69
N TRP A 227 -3.15 -24.02 -14.73
CA TRP A 227 -2.59 -23.05 -15.66
C TRP A 227 -1.10 -23.34 -15.91
N GLN A 228 -0.50 -22.64 -16.88
CA GLN A 228 0.96 -22.64 -17.04
C GLN A 228 1.58 -21.68 -16.02
N ALA A 229 2.28 -22.24 -15.04
CA ALA A 229 3.00 -21.46 -14.04
C ALA A 229 4.43 -21.12 -14.48
N ASP A 230 4.87 -19.94 -14.08
CA ASP A 230 6.27 -19.55 -14.00
C ASP A 230 6.76 -19.86 -12.57
N PRO A 231 7.90 -20.56 -12.40
CA PRO A 231 8.44 -20.94 -11.10
C PRO A 231 8.68 -19.77 -10.12
N ASN A 232 8.86 -18.55 -10.63
CA ASN A 232 9.22 -17.38 -9.83
C ASN A 232 8.05 -16.42 -9.58
N VAL A 233 6.84 -16.84 -9.92
CA VAL A 233 5.65 -15.99 -9.91
C VAL A 233 4.67 -16.55 -8.89
N THR A 234 4.06 -15.64 -8.14
CA THR A 234 2.97 -15.95 -7.24
C THR A 234 1.65 -15.67 -7.93
N TYR A 235 0.70 -16.57 -7.72
CA TYR A 235 -0.63 -16.51 -8.29
C TYR A 235 -1.65 -16.34 -7.18
N SER A 236 -2.50 -15.31 -7.27
CA SER A 236 -3.70 -15.18 -6.44
C SER A 236 -4.87 -15.81 -7.18
N ILE A 237 -5.54 -16.73 -6.48
CA ILE A 237 -6.78 -17.35 -6.93
C ILE A 237 -7.91 -16.64 -6.22
N GLU A 238 -8.77 -16.02 -7.02
CA GLU A 238 -9.95 -15.33 -6.51
C GLU A 238 -11.22 -16.02 -7.01
N ALA A 239 -12.27 -16.00 -6.19
CA ALA A 239 -13.56 -16.54 -6.57
C ALA A 239 -14.74 -15.64 -6.17
N ALA A 240 -15.85 -15.80 -6.90
CA ALA A 240 -17.14 -15.18 -6.60
C ALA A 240 -18.29 -16.16 -6.88
N ASP A 241 -19.38 -16.06 -6.12
CA ASP A 241 -20.57 -16.91 -6.31
C ASP A 241 -21.60 -16.32 -7.28
N ARG A 242 -21.41 -15.06 -7.66
CA ARG A 242 -22.33 -14.30 -8.51
C ARG A 242 -21.53 -13.49 -9.52
N LEU A 243 -22.09 -13.32 -10.71
CA LEU A 243 -21.47 -12.56 -11.79
C LEU A 243 -21.28 -11.07 -11.41
N ASP A 244 -22.20 -10.54 -10.60
CA ASP A 244 -22.21 -9.17 -10.08
C ASP A 244 -21.58 -9.04 -8.68
N GLY A 245 -21.02 -10.13 -8.14
CA GLY A 245 -20.41 -10.17 -6.81
C GLY A 245 -18.93 -9.78 -6.81
N PRO A 246 -18.39 -9.31 -5.67
CA PRO A 246 -16.96 -9.07 -5.55
C PRO A 246 -16.19 -10.40 -5.60
N PHE A 247 -15.01 -10.36 -6.23
CA PHE A 247 -14.03 -11.43 -6.12
C PHE A 247 -13.36 -11.38 -4.75
N GLN A 248 -13.21 -12.54 -4.12
CA GLN A 248 -12.45 -12.71 -2.88
C GLN A 248 -11.28 -13.66 -3.13
N VAL A 249 -10.11 -13.35 -2.58
CA VAL A 249 -8.96 -14.27 -2.60
C VAL A 249 -9.33 -15.53 -1.81
N ILE A 250 -9.15 -16.69 -2.42
CA ILE A 250 -9.40 -18.00 -1.82
C ILE A 250 -8.12 -18.83 -1.67
N GLY A 251 -7.00 -18.34 -2.21
CA GLY A 251 -5.69 -18.94 -2.02
C GLY A 251 -4.62 -18.30 -2.88
N GLN A 252 -3.37 -18.62 -2.57
CA GLN A 252 -2.21 -18.20 -3.32
C GLN A 252 -1.26 -19.39 -3.50
N VAL A 253 -0.59 -19.45 -4.64
CA VAL A 253 0.47 -20.45 -4.88
C VAL A 253 1.64 -19.80 -5.61
N THR A 254 2.87 -20.17 -5.27
CA THR A 254 4.09 -19.67 -5.92
C THR A 254 4.73 -20.78 -6.73
N GLY A 255 4.97 -20.52 -8.01
CA GLY A 255 5.60 -21.48 -8.92
C GLY A 255 4.76 -22.71 -9.27
N GLU A 256 3.56 -22.84 -8.70
CA GLU A 256 2.65 -23.96 -8.96
C GLU A 256 1.54 -23.54 -9.94
N GLY A 257 1.27 -24.41 -10.91
CA GLY A 257 0.23 -24.21 -11.94
C GLY A 257 -1.09 -24.85 -11.58
N THR A 258 -1.39 -25.05 -10.30
CA THR A 258 -2.58 -25.76 -9.84
C THR A 258 -3.09 -25.22 -8.51
N PHE A 259 -4.40 -25.24 -8.31
CA PHE A 259 -5.04 -24.90 -7.03
C PHE A 259 -6.35 -25.68 -6.86
N THR A 260 -6.62 -26.19 -5.65
CA THR A 260 -7.85 -26.93 -5.35
C THR A 260 -8.76 -26.11 -4.44
N ASP A 261 -9.94 -25.76 -4.97
CA ASP A 261 -11.01 -25.08 -4.23
C ASP A 261 -12.00 -26.12 -3.67
N GLU A 262 -11.79 -26.52 -2.42
CA GLU A 262 -12.74 -27.35 -1.67
C GLU A 262 -13.99 -26.57 -1.25
N THR A 263 -13.93 -25.24 -1.22
CA THR A 263 -15.04 -24.38 -0.78
C THR A 263 -16.14 -24.27 -1.85
N ALA A 264 -15.89 -24.75 -3.07
CA ALA A 264 -16.86 -24.82 -4.16
C ALA A 264 -17.92 -25.93 -3.98
N VAL A 265 -17.73 -26.86 -3.04
CA VAL A 265 -18.68 -27.93 -2.76
C VAL A 265 -20.05 -27.35 -2.42
N GLY A 266 -21.10 -27.86 -3.07
CA GLY A 266 -22.48 -27.39 -2.88
C GLY A 266 -22.83 -26.07 -3.58
N ARG A 267 -21.88 -25.36 -4.18
CA ARG A 267 -22.16 -24.11 -4.91
C ARG A 267 -22.63 -24.42 -6.35
N PRO A 268 -23.77 -23.87 -6.81
CA PRO A 268 -24.29 -24.13 -8.15
C PRO A 268 -23.55 -23.33 -9.24
N VAL A 269 -22.97 -22.19 -8.88
CA VAL A 269 -22.18 -21.32 -9.75
C VAL A 269 -20.95 -20.87 -8.98
N ARG A 270 -19.82 -20.78 -9.68
CA ARG A 270 -18.54 -20.31 -9.13
C ARG A 270 -17.73 -19.67 -10.25
N PHE A 271 -17.38 -18.40 -10.09
CA PHE A 271 -16.53 -17.64 -11.00
C PHE A 271 -15.12 -17.61 -10.43
N TYR A 272 -14.11 -17.73 -11.29
CA TYR A 272 -12.71 -17.71 -10.90
C TYR A 272 -11.96 -16.62 -11.66
N ARG A 273 -11.02 -15.98 -10.98
CA ARG A 273 -10.05 -15.06 -11.56
C ARG A 273 -8.68 -15.44 -11.04
N LEU A 274 -7.72 -15.57 -11.95
CA LEU A 274 -6.32 -15.77 -11.64
C LEU A 274 -5.60 -14.44 -11.85
N ARG A 275 -4.81 -14.02 -10.86
CA ARG A 275 -3.87 -12.91 -10.98
C ARG A 275 -2.47 -13.45 -10.76
N ALA A 276 -1.49 -12.84 -11.42
CA ALA A 276 -0.09 -13.22 -11.28
C ALA A 276 0.74 -12.01 -10.90
N TYR A 277 1.72 -12.21 -10.04
CA TYR A 277 2.58 -11.18 -9.48
C TYR A 277 3.95 -11.74 -9.09
#